data_AF-A0AAE5U0M9-F1
#
_entry.id   AF-A0AAE5U0M9-F1
#
_cell.length_a   1.000
_cell.length_b   1.000
_cell.length_c   1.000
_cell.angle_alpha   90.00
_cell.angle_beta   90.00
_cell.angle_gamma   90.00
#
_symmetry.space_group_name_H-M   'P 1'
#
loop_
_entity.id
_entity.type
_entity.pdbx_description
1 polymer ?
#
loop_
_entity_poly.entity_id
_entity_poly.type
_entity_poly.pdbx_seq_one_letter_code
_entity_poly.pdbx_strand_id
1 'polypeptide(L)'
;MIILTAAALGVSAGQTRSAAAIALIAALIGITFAAAAITSPGPVSILAFVYAVLGFNGGLMLFVAGLYANARLRRATRVSH
;
A
#
# COMPACT_ATOMS: atom_id res chain seq x y z
N MET A 1 0.43 -5.58 -13.38
CA MET A 1 1.36 -4.65 -12.68
C MET A 1 0.67 -3.79 -11.61
N ILE A 2 -0.59 -3.39 -11.78
CA ILE A 2 -1.32 -2.49 -10.85
C ILE A 2 -1.22 -2.88 -9.35
N ILE A 3 -1.35 -4.17 -9.04
CA ILE A 3 -1.34 -4.66 -7.66
C ILE A 3 0.03 -4.48 -6.98
N LEU A 4 1.12 -4.77 -7.70
CA LEU A 4 2.49 -4.65 -7.19
C LEU A 4 2.87 -3.18 -6.99
N THR A 5 2.49 -2.31 -7.93
CA THR A 5 2.72 -0.86 -7.81
C THR A 5 1.97 -0.29 -6.59
N ALA A 6 0.70 -0.65 -6.42
CA ALA A 6 -0.07 -0.20 -5.26
C ALA A 6 0.50 -0.74 -3.94
N ALA A 7 0.97 -1.99 -3.91
CA ALA A 7 1.66 -2.54 -2.75
C ALA A 7 2.96 -1.79 -2.43
N ALA A 8 3.75 -1.43 -3.44
CA ALA A 8 4.95 -0.60 -3.25
C ALA A 8 4.58 0.78 -2.66
N LEU A 9 3.51 1.42 -3.14
CA LEU A 9 3.00 2.66 -2.55
C LEU A 9 2.59 2.48 -1.09
N GLY A 10 1.93 1.37 -0.76
CA GLY A 10 1.54 1.04 0.63
C GLY A 10 2.75 0.89 1.55
N VAL A 11 3.78 0.16 1.11
CA VAL A 11 5.03 0.02 1.87
C VAL A 11 5.71 1.38 2.07
N SER A 12 5.88 2.16 0.99
CA SER A 12 6.51 3.48 1.04
C SER A 12 5.72 4.46 1.92
N ALA A 13 4.38 4.44 1.85
CA ALA A 13 3.52 5.23 2.72
C ALA A 13 3.70 4.84 4.19
N GLY A 14 3.77 3.54 4.49
CA GLY A 14 4.01 3.02 5.83
C GLY A 14 5.34 3.50 6.43
N GLN A 15 6.39 3.64 5.61
CA GLN A 15 7.69 4.15 6.04
C GLN A 15 7.63 5.58 6.56
N THR A 16 6.70 6.40 6.07
CA THR A 16 6.51 7.79 6.54
C THR A 16 5.97 7.86 7.97
N ARG A 17 5.41 6.76 8.50
CA ARG A 17 4.77 6.68 9.83
C ARG A 17 3.67 7.74 10.06
N SER A 18 3.08 8.26 9.00
CA SER A 18 2.04 9.30 9.07
C SER A 18 0.71 8.77 8.55
N ALA A 19 -0.31 8.74 9.41
CA ALA A 19 -1.67 8.38 9.02
C ALA A 19 -2.22 9.34 7.96
N ALA A 20 -1.86 10.63 8.03
CA ALA A 20 -2.26 11.62 7.04
C ALA A 20 -1.65 11.34 5.66
N ALA A 21 -0.37 10.95 5.59
CA ALA A 21 0.27 10.58 4.32
C ALA A 21 -0.35 9.32 3.71
N ILE A 22 -0.65 8.32 4.55
CA ILE A 22 -1.34 7.10 4.13
C ILE A 22 -2.73 7.42 3.57
N ALA A 23 -3.51 8.24 4.29
CA ALA A 23 -4.85 8.65 3.85
C ALA A 23 -4.80 9.48 2.57
N LEU A 24 -3.84 10.39 2.44
CA LEU A 24 -3.62 11.17 1.22
C LEU A 24 -3.33 10.27 0.02
N ILE A 25 -2.42 9.30 0.15
CA ILE A 25 -2.09 8.38 -0.95
C ILE A 25 -3.30 7.52 -1.32
N ALA A 26 -4.06 7.02 -0.35
CA ALA A 26 -5.29 6.29 -0.61
C ALA A 26 -6.32 7.15 -1.38
N ALA A 27 -6.49 8.42 -0.98
CA ALA A 27 -7.35 9.37 -1.69
C ALA A 27 -6.85 9.63 -3.12
N LEU A 28 -5.54 9.80 -3.32
CA LEU A 28 -4.94 10.01 -4.64
C LEU A 28 -5.15 8.80 -5.58
N ILE A 29 -5.13 7.57 -5.05
CA ILE A 29 -5.48 6.37 -5.83
C ILE A 29 -6.93 6.50 -6.33
N GLY A 30 -7.89 6.80 -5.44
CA GLY A 30 -9.29 7.00 -5.82
C GLY A 30 -9.48 8.13 -6.84
N ILE A 31 -8.84 9.28 -6.60
CA ILE A 31 -8.88 10.44 -7.50
C ILE A 31 -8.30 10.08 -8.87
N THR A 32 -7.24 9.29 -8.95
CA THR A 32 -6.65 8.86 -10.23
C THR A 32 -7.63 8.04 -11.06
N PHE A 33 -8.36 7.11 -10.43
CA PHE A 33 -9.38 6.32 -11.14
C PHE A 33 -10.61 7.17 -11.50
N ALA A 34 -11.01 8.12 -10.65
CA ALA A 34 -12.08 9.07 -10.96
C ALA A 34 -11.70 9.99 -12.14
N ALA A 35 -10.48 10.51 -12.15
CA ALA A 35 -9.94 11.32 -13.24
C ALA A 35 -9.87 10.51 -14.54
N ALA A 36 -9.42 9.26 -14.47
CA ALA A 36 -9.45 8.35 -15.62
C ALA A 36 -10.89 8.16 -16.15
N ALA A 37 -11.87 8.00 -15.26
CA ALA A 37 -13.28 7.81 -15.66
C ALA A 37 -13.87 9.02 -16.39
N ILE A 38 -13.41 10.23 -16.07
CA ILE A 38 -13.86 11.47 -16.71
C ILE A 38 -13.12 11.71 -18.04
N THR A 39 -11.85 11.33 -18.13
CA THR A 39 -10.97 11.71 -19.25
C THR A 39 -10.75 10.61 -20.28
N SER A 40 -11.01 9.35 -19.96
CA SER A 40 -10.75 8.23 -20.88
C SER A 40 -11.92 8.00 -21.84
N PRO A 41 -11.66 7.81 -23.14
CA PRO A 41 -12.70 7.51 -24.13
C PRO A 41 -13.28 6.09 -24.03
N GLY A 42 -12.73 5.24 -23.15
CA GLY A 42 -13.16 3.86 -22.94
C GLY A 42 -13.59 3.59 -21.49
N PRO A 43 -14.15 2.41 -21.20
CA PRO A 43 -14.57 2.07 -19.85
C PRO A 43 -13.38 1.90 -18.91
N VAL A 44 -13.47 2.49 -17.72
CA VAL A 44 -12.47 2.32 -16.66
C VAL A 44 -12.70 1.00 -15.92
N SER A 45 -11.63 0.23 -15.74
CA SER A 45 -11.70 -1.08 -15.11
C SER A 45 -11.88 -0.97 -13.59
N ILE A 46 -13.08 -1.31 -13.11
CA ILE A 46 -13.39 -1.42 -11.67
C ILE A 46 -12.51 -2.48 -11.00
N LEU A 47 -12.23 -3.59 -11.70
CA LEU A 47 -11.34 -4.63 -11.18
C LEU A 47 -9.93 -4.10 -10.91
N ALA A 48 -9.40 -3.25 -11.82
CA ALA A 48 -8.10 -2.62 -11.61
C ALA A 48 -8.11 -1.69 -10.38
N PHE A 49 -9.22 -0.99 -10.13
CA PHE A 49 -9.37 -0.17 -8.92
C PHE A 49 -9.37 -1.03 -7.65
N VAL A 50 -10.13 -2.13 -7.64
CA VAL A 50 -10.15 -3.09 -6.51
C VAL A 50 -8.75 -3.64 -6.26
N TYR A 51 -8.02 -4.04 -7.31
CA TYR A 51 -6.63 -4.51 -7.15
C TYR A 51 -5.69 -3.43 -6.64
N ALA A 52 -5.90 -2.15 -6.99
CA ALA A 52 -5.11 -1.06 -6.44
C ALA A 52 -5.39 -0.87 -4.93
N VAL A 53 -6.66 -0.91 -4.52
CA VAL A 53 -7.05 -0.82 -3.10
C VAL A 53 -6.48 -1.99 -2.30
N LEU A 54 -6.67 -3.22 -2.79
CA LEU A 54 -6.12 -4.41 -2.13
C LEU A 54 -4.59 -4.39 -2.11
N GLY A 55 -3.95 -3.97 -3.19
CA GLY A 55 -2.50 -3.82 -3.28
C GLY A 55 -1.97 -2.83 -2.24
N PHE A 56 -2.55 -1.63 -2.17
CA PHE A 56 -2.13 -0.60 -1.22
C PHE A 56 -2.25 -1.05 0.24
N ASN A 57 -3.41 -1.60 0.61
CA ASN A 57 -3.63 -2.13 1.97
C ASN A 57 -2.73 -3.34 2.26
N GLY A 58 -2.57 -4.24 1.28
CA GLY A 58 -1.65 -5.37 1.37
C GLY A 58 -0.22 -4.90 1.59
N GLY A 59 0.24 -3.87 0.89
CA GLY A 59 1.55 -3.24 1.09
C GLY A 59 1.76 -2.71 2.50
N LEU A 60 0.76 -2.02 3.07
CA LEU A 60 0.79 -1.58 4.46
C LEU A 60 0.88 -2.76 5.44
N MET A 61 0.09 -3.81 5.22
CA MET A 61 0.16 -5.03 6.04
C MET A 61 1.52 -5.71 5.92
N LEU A 62 2.09 -5.83 4.72
CA LEU A 62 3.43 -6.37 4.51
C LEU A 62 4.49 -5.55 5.25
N PHE A 63 4.40 -4.21 5.21
CA PHE A 63 5.31 -3.35 5.96
C PHE A 63 5.23 -3.61 7.47
N VAL A 64 4.01 -3.64 8.03
CA VAL A 64 3.81 -3.93 9.46
C VAL A 64 4.30 -5.34 9.83
N ALA A 65 3.98 -6.35 9.01
CA ALA A 65 4.46 -7.71 9.20
C ALA A 65 5.99 -7.79 9.17
N GLY A 66 6.64 -7.04 8.27
CA GLY A 66 8.09 -6.93 8.20
C GLY A 66 8.69 -6.30 9.46
N LEU A 67 8.08 -5.24 9.99
CA LEU A 67 8.49 -4.63 11.27
C LEU A 67 8.34 -5.62 12.43
N TYR A 68 7.23 -6.36 12.49
CA TYR A 68 6.97 -7.37 13.50
C TYR A 68 7.99 -8.52 13.42
N ALA A 69 8.23 -9.06 12.23
CA ALA A 69 9.21 -10.11 12.00
C ALA A 69 10.61 -9.67 12.40
N ASN A 70 11.04 -8.45 12.03
CA ASN A 70 12.31 -7.88 12.43
C ASN A 70 12.42 -7.74 13.96
N ALA A 71 11.38 -7.22 14.61
CA ALA A 71 11.35 -7.11 16.08
C ALA A 71 11.45 -8.48 16.76
N ARG A 72 10.78 -9.51 16.23
CA ARG A 72 10.83 -10.89 16.74
C ARG A 72 12.22 -11.49 16.60
N LEU A 73 12.85 -11.35 15.42
CA LEU A 73 14.20 -11.86 15.16
C LEU A 73 15.26 -11.21 16.06
N ARG A 74 15.16 -9.90 16.29
CA ARG A 74 16.06 -9.17 17.20
C ARG A 74 15.93 -9.60 18.66
N ARG A 75 14.75 -10.00 19.11
CA ARG A 75 14.57 -10.57 20.46
C ARG A 75 15.18 -11.95 20.57
N ALA A 76 14.97 -12.82 19.58
CA ALA A 76 15.51 -14.17 19.60
C ALA A 76 17.04 -14.19 19.67
N THR A 77 17.71 -13.33 18.91
CA THR A 77 19.18 -13.21 18.90
C THR A 77 19.77 -12.63 20.19
N ARG A 78 19.04 -11.77 20.91
CA ARG A 78 19.52 -11.20 22.19
C ARG A 78 19.47 -12.18 23.37
N VAL A 79 18.65 -13.23 23.29
CA VAL A 79 18.54 -14.25 24.36
C VAL A 79 19.62 -15.34 24.21
N SER A 80 20.31 -15.38 23.07
CA SER A 80 21.36 -16.36 22.76
C SER A 80 22.77 -15.96 23.23
N HIS A 81 22.91 -14.85 23.95
CA HIS A 81 24.15 -14.37 24.56
C HIS A 81 24.01 -14.31 26.08
#